data_AF-A0A519XRN4-F1
#
_entry.id   AF-A0A519XRN4-F1
#
_cell.length_a   1.000
_cell.length_b   1.000
_cell.length_c   1.000
_cell.angle_alpha   90.00
_cell.angle_beta   90.00
_cell.angle_gamma   90.00
#
_symmetry.space_group_name_H-M   'P 1'
#
loop_
_entity.id
_entity.type
_entity.pdbx_description
1 polymer ?
#
loop_
_entity_poly.entity_id
_entity_poly.type
_entity_poly.pdbx_seq_one_letter_code
_entity_poly.pdbx_strand_id
1 'polypeptide(L)'
;QLSYNNLVDVDAAVQLMREFVGGPPAVAILKHTNACGVAQADNLHTAYANALACDPVSAFGGVIIVNQEVDLATAQELNKLFFEVLIAPSFAAEALPVLQSKKNRILLLQKPVEFPKKQIKTLLNGIIEQDADLQIETAPDFRTVTESAPTADEVAALEFANKICKHTKSNTIVLARPGQLLASGVGQTSRVDALRQAIEKAASFGFDLKGAVMASDAFFPFPDCVEIAAEAGVRAVVQPGGSIKDQDSIDACNRLGMAMVLTGVRHFKH
;
A
#
# COMPACT_ATOMS: atom_id res chain seq x y z
N GLN A 1 -19.06 -19.61 1.07
CA GLN A 1 -18.32 -19.91 -0.17
C GLN A 1 -17.76 -18.61 -0.70
N LEU A 2 -16.58 -18.64 -1.34
CA LEU A 2 -15.99 -17.45 -1.95
C LEU A 2 -16.73 -17.11 -3.25
N SER A 3 -17.06 -15.83 -3.43
CA SER A 3 -17.53 -15.32 -4.72
C SER A 3 -16.36 -15.13 -5.69
N TYR A 4 -16.66 -14.88 -6.97
CA TYR A 4 -15.66 -14.49 -7.96
C TYR A 4 -14.84 -13.26 -7.51
N ASN A 5 -15.53 -12.22 -7.01
CA ASN A 5 -14.87 -11.00 -6.53
C ASN A 5 -13.99 -11.28 -5.31
N ASN A 6 -14.43 -12.16 -4.40
CA ASN A 6 -13.59 -12.54 -3.26
C ASN A 6 -12.30 -13.24 -3.72
N LEU A 7 -12.35 -14.08 -4.76
CA LEU A 7 -11.13 -14.72 -5.28
C LEU A 7 -10.13 -13.68 -5.81
N VAL A 8 -10.64 -12.68 -6.53
CA VAL A 8 -9.82 -11.60 -7.10
C VAL A 8 -9.22 -10.70 -6.00
N ASP A 9 -9.99 -10.37 -4.96
CA ASP A 9 -9.49 -9.61 -3.81
C ASP A 9 -8.52 -10.41 -2.95
N VAL A 10 -8.76 -11.73 -2.77
CA VAL A 10 -7.84 -12.65 -2.06
C VAL A 10 -6.49 -12.72 -2.77
N ASP A 11 -6.48 -12.83 -4.11
CA ASP A 11 -5.24 -12.82 -4.88
C ASP A 11 -4.47 -11.51 -4.67
N ALA A 12 -5.12 -10.36 -4.83
CA ALA A 12 -4.51 -9.05 -4.58
C ALA A 12 -3.95 -8.92 -3.15
N ALA A 13 -4.71 -9.41 -2.16
CA ALA A 13 -4.32 -9.36 -0.75
C ALA A 13 -3.06 -10.20 -0.49
N VAL A 14 -3.01 -11.42 -1.01
CA VAL A 14 -1.86 -12.33 -0.85
C VAL A 14 -0.63 -11.78 -1.57
N GLN A 15 -0.78 -11.21 -2.77
CA GLN A 15 0.33 -10.61 -3.51
C GLN A 15 0.93 -9.42 -2.77
N LEU A 16 0.11 -8.53 -2.21
CA LEU A 16 0.59 -7.41 -1.39
C LEU A 16 1.24 -7.90 -0.09
N MET A 17 0.61 -8.83 0.63
CA MET A 17 1.12 -9.30 1.93
C MET A 17 2.47 -10.01 1.79
N ARG A 18 2.78 -10.57 0.62
CA ARG A 18 4.08 -11.17 0.31
C ARG A 18 5.25 -10.22 0.58
N GLU A 19 5.07 -8.91 0.36
CA GLU A 19 6.11 -7.88 0.60
C GLU A 19 6.44 -7.65 2.08
N PHE A 20 5.63 -8.23 2.98
CA PHE A 20 5.72 -8.08 4.44
C PHE A 20 5.93 -9.42 5.16
N VAL A 21 6.11 -10.52 4.43
CA VAL A 21 6.41 -11.84 5.02
C VAL A 21 7.81 -11.81 5.65
N GLY A 22 7.93 -12.35 6.87
CA GLY A 22 9.18 -12.36 7.63
C GLY A 22 9.53 -11.02 8.29
N GLY A 23 8.72 -9.98 8.09
CA GLY A 23 8.84 -8.69 8.76
C GLY A 23 8.00 -8.57 10.04
N PRO A 24 7.92 -7.34 10.60
CA PRO A 24 7.03 -7.02 11.72
C PRO A 24 5.56 -7.40 11.45
N PRO A 25 4.73 -7.58 12.50
CA PRO A 25 3.29 -7.77 12.36
C PRO A 25 2.67 -6.76 11.41
N ALA A 26 2.02 -7.26 10.35
CA ALA A 26 1.50 -6.48 9.25
C ALA A 26 0.04 -6.84 8.96
N VAL A 27 -0.74 -5.82 8.63
CA VAL A 27 -2.15 -5.95 8.23
C VAL A 27 -2.38 -5.15 6.96
N ALA A 28 -3.08 -5.74 6.00
CA ALA A 28 -3.62 -5.02 4.85
C ALA A 28 -5.13 -5.23 4.75
N ILE A 29 -5.85 -4.17 4.42
CA ILE A 29 -7.29 -4.13 4.22
C ILE A 29 -7.55 -3.70 2.78
N LEU A 30 -8.17 -4.58 2.01
CA LEU A 30 -8.42 -4.39 0.59
C LEU A 30 -9.92 -4.24 0.31
N LYS A 31 -10.20 -3.45 -0.72
CA LYS A 31 -11.52 -3.31 -1.32
C LYS A 31 -11.34 -3.16 -2.82
N HIS A 32 -11.96 -4.03 -3.61
CA HIS A 32 -11.91 -3.97 -5.08
C HIS A 32 -10.46 -3.93 -5.61
N THR A 33 -9.63 -4.85 -5.15
CA THR A 33 -8.20 -5.05 -5.47
C THR A 33 -7.23 -3.96 -5.03
N ASN A 34 -7.73 -2.90 -4.37
CA ASN A 34 -6.90 -1.80 -3.89
C ASN A 34 -6.83 -1.82 -2.36
N ALA A 35 -5.65 -1.56 -1.81
CA ALA A 35 -5.48 -1.41 -0.38
C ALA A 35 -6.07 -0.07 0.07
N CYS A 36 -7.05 -0.13 0.98
CA CYS A 36 -7.61 1.04 1.65
C CYS A 36 -6.99 1.27 3.04
N GLY A 37 -6.23 0.30 3.54
CA GLY A 37 -5.45 0.41 4.77
C GLY A 37 -4.30 -0.59 4.78
N VAL A 38 -3.11 -0.16 5.18
CA VAL A 38 -1.94 -1.04 5.39
C VAL A 38 -1.16 -0.50 6.57
N ALA A 39 -0.73 -1.37 7.48
CA ALA A 39 0.18 -0.98 8.54
C ALA A 39 1.03 -2.14 9.05
N GLN A 40 2.17 -1.78 9.63
CA GLN A 40 3.03 -2.60 10.46
C GLN A 40 3.11 -1.98 11.86
N ALA A 41 3.22 -2.83 12.88
CA ALA A 41 3.39 -2.40 14.26
C ALA A 41 4.03 -3.52 15.09
N ASP A 42 4.21 -3.29 16.38
CA ASP A 42 4.78 -4.29 17.30
C ASP A 42 3.87 -5.51 17.52
N ASN A 43 2.58 -5.40 17.22
CA ASN A 43 1.60 -6.49 17.31
C ASN A 43 0.45 -6.28 16.29
N LEU A 44 -0.24 -7.37 15.95
CA LEU A 44 -1.32 -7.35 14.95
C LEU A 44 -2.52 -6.49 15.37
N HIS A 45 -2.84 -6.42 16.65
CA HIS A 45 -3.92 -5.56 17.14
C HIS A 45 -3.65 -4.08 16.80
N THR A 46 -2.43 -3.61 17.06
CA THR A 46 -2.01 -2.23 16.76
C THR A 46 -1.89 -2.01 15.26
N ALA A 47 -1.33 -2.97 14.52
CA ALA A 47 -1.25 -2.89 13.06
C ALA A 47 -2.66 -2.84 12.44
N TYR A 48 -3.63 -3.62 12.94
CA TYR A 48 -5.01 -3.57 12.46
C TYR A 48 -5.65 -2.22 12.75
N ALA A 49 -5.52 -1.70 13.98
CA ALA A 49 -6.07 -0.39 14.33
C ALA A 49 -5.49 0.74 13.44
N ASN A 50 -4.18 0.71 13.20
CA ASN A 50 -3.49 1.65 12.32
C ASN A 50 -3.94 1.53 10.86
N ALA A 51 -4.08 0.30 10.34
CA ALA A 51 -4.55 0.07 8.98
C ALA A 51 -6.02 0.52 8.81
N LEU A 52 -6.88 0.23 9.79
CA LEU A 52 -8.30 0.62 9.77
C LEU A 52 -8.48 2.14 9.82
N ALA A 53 -7.63 2.85 10.56
CA ALA A 53 -7.69 4.31 10.66
C ALA A 53 -7.49 5.02 9.30
N CYS A 54 -6.78 4.39 8.34
CA CYS A 54 -6.54 4.93 7.00
C CYS A 54 -7.85 5.24 6.24
N ASP A 55 -8.79 4.30 6.22
CA ASP A 55 -10.09 4.47 5.59
C ASP A 55 -11.11 3.48 6.18
N PRO A 56 -11.71 3.80 7.34
CA PRO A 56 -12.67 2.92 7.99
C PRO A 56 -13.96 2.74 7.17
N VAL A 57 -14.26 3.66 6.26
CA VAL A 57 -15.46 3.61 5.41
C VAL A 57 -15.29 2.53 4.34
N SER A 58 -14.19 2.54 3.59
CA SER A 58 -13.93 1.52 2.56
C SER A 58 -13.59 0.16 3.15
N ALA A 59 -13.03 0.11 4.36
CA ALA A 59 -12.74 -1.14 5.08
C ALA A 59 -14.02 -1.97 5.36
N PHE A 60 -15.19 -1.33 5.43
CA PHE A 60 -16.46 -2.02 5.64
C PHE A 60 -16.76 -2.99 4.48
N GLY A 61 -16.90 -4.27 4.81
CA GLY A 61 -17.08 -5.34 3.83
C GLY A 61 -15.85 -5.57 2.95
N GLY A 62 -14.65 -5.27 3.47
CA GLY A 62 -13.38 -5.53 2.77
C GLY A 62 -12.85 -6.95 2.96
N VAL A 63 -11.68 -7.19 2.37
CA VAL A 63 -10.83 -8.37 2.57
C VAL A 63 -9.64 -7.97 3.42
N ILE A 64 -9.44 -8.65 4.54
CA ILE A 64 -8.34 -8.41 5.47
C ILE A 64 -7.33 -9.54 5.35
N ILE A 65 -6.05 -9.21 5.33
CA ILE A 65 -4.96 -10.18 5.40
C ILE A 65 -3.93 -9.76 6.45
N VAL A 66 -3.36 -10.75 7.15
CA VAL A 66 -2.30 -10.57 8.14
C VAL A 66 -1.12 -11.52 7.86
N ASN A 67 0.10 -11.15 8.27
CA ASN A 67 1.30 -11.98 8.08
C ASN A 67 1.64 -12.91 9.27
N GLN A 68 0.91 -12.84 10.38
CA GLN A 68 1.17 -13.62 11.60
C GLN A 68 -0.12 -14.22 12.16
N GLU A 69 0.00 -15.07 13.18
CA GLU A 69 -1.15 -15.68 13.86
C GLU A 69 -2.10 -14.64 14.44
N VAL A 70 -3.40 -14.78 14.18
CA VAL A 70 -4.42 -13.91 14.79
C VAL A 70 -4.67 -14.36 16.23
N ASP A 71 -4.27 -13.52 17.17
CA ASP A 71 -4.52 -13.68 18.61
C ASP A 71 -5.93 -13.22 19.03
N LEU A 72 -6.29 -13.44 20.30
CA LEU A 72 -7.61 -13.06 20.83
C LEU A 72 -7.86 -11.55 20.77
N ALA A 73 -6.87 -10.74 21.11
CA ALA A 73 -7.03 -9.28 21.15
C ALA A 73 -7.31 -8.72 19.75
N THR A 74 -6.55 -9.17 18.75
CA THR A 74 -6.75 -8.83 17.34
C THR A 74 -8.10 -9.33 16.85
N ALA A 75 -8.50 -10.56 17.19
CA ALA A 75 -9.80 -11.11 16.83
C ALA A 75 -10.97 -10.32 17.42
N GLN A 76 -10.86 -9.86 18.66
CA GLN A 76 -11.88 -9.01 19.30
C GLN A 76 -12.03 -7.66 18.58
N GLU A 77 -10.92 -7.02 18.21
CA GLU A 77 -10.93 -5.76 17.48
C GLU A 77 -11.53 -5.93 16.08
N LEU A 78 -11.05 -6.93 15.33
CA LEU A 78 -11.61 -7.32 14.03
C LEU A 78 -13.11 -7.56 14.10
N ASN A 79 -13.60 -8.15 15.20
CA ASN A 79 -15.02 -8.50 15.32
C ASN A 79 -15.96 -7.30 15.45
N LYS A 80 -15.43 -6.09 15.69
CA LYS A 80 -16.21 -4.85 15.74
C LYS A 80 -16.62 -4.36 14.36
N LEU A 81 -15.84 -4.65 13.32
CA LEU A 81 -16.12 -4.27 11.95
C LEU A 81 -16.74 -5.43 11.16
N PHE A 82 -17.67 -5.12 10.26
CA PHE A 82 -18.07 -6.07 9.23
C PHE A 82 -17.03 -6.11 8.10
N PHE A 83 -16.54 -7.31 7.79
CA PHE A 83 -15.67 -7.61 6.66
C PHE A 83 -16.07 -8.96 6.06
N GLU A 84 -15.76 -9.19 4.79
CA GLU A 84 -16.16 -10.42 4.09
C GLU A 84 -15.17 -11.56 4.34
N VAL A 85 -13.86 -11.29 4.19
CA VAL A 85 -12.81 -12.30 4.24
C VAL A 85 -11.70 -11.87 5.20
N LEU A 86 -11.20 -12.79 6.02
CA LEU A 86 -9.96 -12.67 6.77
C LEU A 86 -9.01 -13.81 6.41
N ILE A 87 -7.81 -13.45 5.98
CA ILE A 87 -6.74 -14.36 5.57
C ILE A 87 -5.62 -14.27 6.61
N ALA A 88 -5.23 -15.41 7.18
CA ALA A 88 -4.14 -15.48 8.15
C ALA A 88 -3.35 -16.79 8.02
N PRO A 89 -2.05 -16.82 8.37
CA PRO A 89 -1.28 -18.07 8.41
C PRO A 89 -1.79 -19.05 9.48
N SER A 90 -2.34 -18.54 10.59
CA SER A 90 -3.00 -19.33 11.64
C SER A 90 -3.91 -18.45 12.50
N PHE A 91 -4.73 -19.11 13.32
CA PHE A 91 -5.63 -18.48 14.29
C PHE A 91 -5.43 -19.15 15.65
N ALA A 92 -5.27 -18.38 16.71
CA ALA A 92 -5.24 -18.91 18.06
C ALA A 92 -6.55 -19.62 18.41
N ALA A 93 -6.48 -20.63 19.28
CA ALA A 93 -7.65 -21.47 19.63
C ALA A 93 -8.78 -20.65 20.25
N GLU A 94 -8.44 -19.64 21.05
CA GLU A 94 -9.36 -18.71 21.68
C GLU A 94 -9.87 -17.60 20.73
N ALA A 95 -9.14 -17.29 19.66
CA ALA A 95 -9.52 -16.29 18.67
C ALA A 95 -10.60 -16.81 17.70
N LEU A 96 -10.50 -18.09 17.33
CA LEU A 96 -11.36 -18.71 16.32
C LEU A 96 -12.87 -18.65 16.65
N PRO A 97 -13.33 -18.95 17.88
CA PRO A 97 -14.75 -18.82 18.25
C PRO A 97 -15.29 -17.40 18.11
N VAL A 98 -14.49 -16.38 18.47
CA VAL A 98 -14.86 -14.96 18.32
C VAL A 98 -15.07 -14.64 16.85
N LEU A 99 -14.14 -15.05 16.00
CA LEU A 99 -14.21 -14.79 14.57
C LEU A 99 -15.37 -15.55 13.90
N GLN A 100 -15.65 -16.78 14.33
CA GLN A 100 -16.74 -17.62 13.81
C GLN A 100 -18.13 -17.21 14.31
N SER A 101 -18.23 -16.28 15.26
CA SER A 101 -19.53 -15.76 15.74
C SER A 101 -20.37 -15.07 14.66
N LYS A 102 -19.75 -14.64 13.54
CA LYS A 102 -20.42 -14.02 12.39
C LYS A 102 -20.62 -15.04 11.28
N LYS A 103 -21.87 -15.45 11.04
CA LYS A 103 -22.25 -16.54 10.11
C LYS A 103 -21.72 -16.40 8.66
N ASN A 104 -21.64 -15.17 8.15
CA ASN A 104 -21.28 -14.92 6.75
C ASN A 104 -19.79 -14.57 6.55
N ARG A 105 -18.99 -14.52 7.63
CA ARG A 105 -17.56 -14.21 7.55
C ARG A 105 -16.80 -15.41 7.02
N ILE A 106 -15.89 -15.17 6.07
CA ILE A 106 -15.02 -16.20 5.51
C ILE A 106 -13.65 -16.08 6.18
N LEU A 107 -13.19 -17.17 6.79
CA LEU A 107 -11.85 -17.28 7.37
C LEU A 107 -11.02 -18.20 6.47
N LEU A 108 -9.88 -17.71 5.99
CA LEU A 108 -8.97 -18.44 5.13
C LEU A 108 -7.64 -18.66 5.85
N LEU A 109 -7.21 -19.92 5.87
CA LEU A 109 -5.87 -20.30 6.34
C LEU A 109 -4.90 -20.20 5.16
N GLN A 110 -3.95 -19.27 5.23
CA GLN A 110 -2.92 -19.09 4.21
C GLN A 110 -1.88 -20.20 4.33
N LYS A 111 -1.85 -21.09 3.34
CA LYS A 111 -0.83 -22.14 3.26
C LYS A 111 0.42 -21.62 2.54
N PRO A 112 1.61 -22.18 2.82
CA PRO A 112 2.78 -21.97 1.98
C PRO A 112 2.46 -22.29 0.52
N VAL A 113 2.86 -21.40 -0.39
CA VAL A 113 2.60 -21.53 -1.82
C VAL A 113 3.80 -21.00 -2.61
N GLU A 114 4.13 -21.67 -3.71
CA GLU A 114 5.06 -21.14 -4.69
C GLU A 114 4.32 -20.19 -5.63
N PHE A 115 4.83 -18.97 -5.76
CA PHE A 115 4.20 -17.96 -6.60
C PHE A 115 4.56 -18.16 -8.08
N PRO A 116 3.61 -17.96 -9.01
CA PRO A 116 3.90 -17.95 -10.43
C PRO A 116 4.97 -16.92 -10.80
N LYS A 117 5.90 -17.30 -11.68
CA LYS A 117 6.90 -16.39 -12.27
C LYS A 117 6.39 -15.64 -13.50
N LYS A 118 5.23 -16.06 -14.02
CA LYS A 118 4.55 -15.47 -15.17
C LYS A 118 3.18 -14.96 -14.76
N GLN A 119 2.74 -13.86 -15.38
CA GLN A 119 1.40 -13.33 -15.26
C GLN A 119 0.69 -13.44 -16.61
N ILE A 120 -0.57 -13.87 -16.59
CA ILE A 120 -1.41 -13.99 -17.78
C ILE A 120 -2.61 -13.06 -17.63
N LYS A 121 -2.94 -12.32 -18.70
CA LYS A 121 -4.17 -11.51 -18.78
C LYS A 121 -4.94 -11.84 -20.05
N THR A 122 -6.24 -12.08 -19.91
CA THR A 122 -7.15 -12.27 -21.05
C THR A 122 -7.43 -10.95 -21.75
N LEU A 123 -7.38 -10.96 -23.08
CA LEU A 123 -7.75 -9.85 -23.97
C LEU A 123 -8.82 -10.32 -24.96
N LEU A 124 -9.34 -9.38 -25.77
CA LEU A 124 -10.18 -9.74 -26.91
C LEU A 124 -9.41 -10.72 -27.80
N ASN A 125 -9.98 -11.92 -28.00
CA ASN A 125 -9.44 -12.99 -28.85
C ASN A 125 -8.12 -13.64 -28.38
N GLY A 126 -7.71 -13.50 -27.12
CA GLY A 126 -6.51 -14.20 -26.65
C GLY A 126 -6.05 -13.89 -25.23
N ILE A 127 -4.77 -14.16 -24.98
CA ILE A 127 -4.09 -13.85 -23.73
C ILE A 127 -2.76 -13.14 -24.02
N ILE A 128 -2.32 -12.30 -23.09
CA ILE A 128 -0.93 -11.84 -23.01
C ILE A 128 -0.26 -12.51 -21.81
N GLU A 129 1.04 -12.78 -21.95
CA GLU A 129 1.89 -13.30 -20.88
C GLU A 129 3.09 -12.36 -20.71
N GLN A 130 3.45 -12.09 -19.46
CA GLN A 130 4.66 -11.38 -19.09
C GLN A 130 5.31 -12.01 -17.86
N ASP A 131 6.56 -11.65 -17.57
CA ASP A 131 7.16 -11.97 -16.28
C ASP A 131 6.40 -11.27 -15.15
N ALA A 132 6.30 -11.95 -14.01
CA ALA A 132 5.75 -11.35 -12.80
C ALA A 132 6.69 -10.24 -12.29
N ASP A 133 6.11 -9.16 -11.81
CA ASP A 133 6.86 -8.08 -11.17
C ASP A 133 7.33 -8.52 -9.77
N LEU A 134 8.53 -9.07 -9.71
CA LEU A 134 9.15 -9.60 -8.50
C LEU A 134 10.14 -8.61 -7.86
N GLN A 135 10.40 -7.47 -8.49
CA GLN A 135 11.33 -6.48 -7.98
C GLN A 135 10.66 -5.63 -6.91
N ILE A 136 11.41 -5.24 -5.89
CA ILE A 136 11.00 -4.22 -4.94
C ILE A 136 12.25 -3.52 -4.44
N GLU A 137 12.27 -2.20 -4.55
CA GLU A 137 13.44 -1.42 -4.18
C GLU A 137 13.47 -1.15 -2.68
N THR A 138 14.70 -1.24 -2.16
CA THR A 138 15.06 -1.01 -0.77
C THR A 138 16.01 0.19 -0.68
N ALA A 139 16.38 0.59 0.53
CA ALA A 139 17.26 1.72 0.79
C ALA A 139 18.58 1.70 -0.04
N PRO A 140 19.25 0.55 -0.25
CA PRO A 140 20.42 0.47 -1.13
C PRO A 140 20.14 0.80 -2.62
N ASP A 141 18.91 0.61 -3.07
CA ASP A 141 18.49 0.87 -4.45
C ASP A 141 18.07 2.33 -4.66
N PHE A 142 17.87 3.09 -3.57
CA PHE A 142 17.45 4.48 -3.63
C PHE A 142 18.60 5.41 -3.97
N ARG A 143 18.53 6.04 -5.14
CA ARG A 143 19.45 7.11 -5.53
C ARG A 143 18.89 8.47 -5.12
N THR A 144 19.47 9.07 -4.09
CA THR A 144 19.15 10.48 -3.73
C THR A 144 19.59 11.40 -4.86
N VAL A 145 18.68 12.27 -5.33
CA VAL A 145 18.92 13.20 -6.45
C VAL A 145 18.76 14.68 -6.07
N THR A 146 18.31 14.95 -4.85
CA THR A 146 18.19 16.29 -4.26
C THR A 146 19.40 16.65 -3.39
N GLU A 147 19.53 17.92 -3.03
CA GLU A 147 20.57 18.42 -2.12
C GLU A 147 20.44 17.85 -0.70
N SER A 148 19.19 17.66 -0.25
CA SER A 148 18.88 17.00 1.03
C SER A 148 18.57 15.52 0.81
N ALA A 149 19.13 14.67 1.66
CA ALA A 149 18.84 13.24 1.70
C ALA A 149 17.68 12.95 2.66
N PRO A 150 16.88 11.89 2.42
CA PRO A 150 15.87 11.47 3.38
C PRO A 150 16.52 10.97 4.69
N THR A 151 15.87 11.25 5.82
CA THR A 151 16.20 10.68 7.12
C THR A 151 15.96 9.18 7.17
N ALA A 152 16.47 8.48 8.18
CA ALA A 152 16.25 7.03 8.32
C ALA A 152 14.76 6.65 8.40
N ASP A 153 13.95 7.45 9.11
CA ASP A 153 12.51 7.24 9.21
C ASP A 153 11.83 7.50 7.86
N GLU A 154 12.22 8.55 7.13
CA GLU A 154 11.70 8.81 5.78
C GLU A 154 12.08 7.68 4.82
N VAL A 155 13.31 7.14 4.88
CA VAL A 155 13.72 5.98 4.07
C VAL A 155 12.83 4.78 4.35
N ALA A 156 12.61 4.43 5.64
CA ALA A 156 11.73 3.32 6.01
C ALA A 156 10.28 3.55 5.54
N ALA A 157 9.79 4.78 5.62
CA ALA A 157 8.48 5.15 5.12
C ALA A 157 8.40 5.05 3.58
N LEU A 158 9.45 5.44 2.85
CA LEU A 158 9.52 5.36 1.39
C LEU A 158 9.56 3.91 0.91
N GLU A 159 10.32 3.02 1.56
CA GLU A 159 10.28 1.58 1.28
C GLU A 159 8.88 0.99 1.50
N PHE A 160 8.26 1.33 2.64
CA PHE A 160 6.90 0.91 2.96
C PHE A 160 5.88 1.41 1.92
N ALA A 161 5.96 2.69 1.54
CA ALA A 161 5.08 3.30 0.54
C ALA A 161 5.28 2.69 -0.85
N ASN A 162 6.53 2.44 -1.26
CA ASN A 162 6.85 1.87 -2.57
C ASN A 162 6.27 0.45 -2.73
N LYS A 163 6.36 -0.38 -1.68
CA LYS A 163 5.70 -1.70 -1.62
C LYS A 163 4.21 -1.61 -1.89
N ILE A 164 3.51 -0.68 -1.26
CA ILE A 164 2.06 -0.49 -1.45
C ILE A 164 1.79 0.02 -2.87
N CYS A 165 2.59 0.97 -3.35
CA CYS A 165 2.44 1.58 -4.66
C CYS A 165 2.50 0.53 -5.78
N LYS A 166 3.46 -0.39 -5.73
CA LYS A 166 3.62 -1.51 -6.66
C LYS A 166 2.36 -2.37 -6.82
N HIS A 167 1.60 -2.54 -5.76
CA HIS A 167 0.44 -3.44 -5.75
C HIS A 167 -0.88 -2.77 -6.11
N THR A 168 -0.88 -1.46 -6.32
CA THR A 168 -2.07 -0.63 -6.50
C THR A 168 -2.26 -0.22 -7.97
N LYS A 169 -3.51 0.05 -8.39
CA LYS A 169 -3.82 0.36 -9.80
C LYS A 169 -3.30 1.73 -10.24
N SER A 170 -2.67 1.81 -11.40
CA SER A 170 -2.07 3.03 -11.95
C SER A 170 -3.11 4.02 -12.52
N ASN A 171 -2.85 5.32 -12.49
CA ASN A 171 -1.73 5.93 -11.77
C ASN A 171 -2.04 6.00 -10.27
N THR A 172 -1.01 5.78 -9.43
CA THR A 172 -1.16 5.76 -7.98
C THR A 172 -0.24 6.77 -7.30
N ILE A 173 -0.76 7.36 -6.23
CA ILE A 173 0.01 8.08 -5.22
C ILE A 173 -0.28 7.46 -3.85
N VAL A 174 0.77 7.11 -3.13
CA VAL A 174 0.71 6.60 -1.75
C VAL A 174 1.32 7.65 -0.81
N LEU A 175 0.57 8.03 0.23
CA LEU A 175 1.05 8.88 1.32
C LEU A 175 1.20 8.02 2.58
N ALA A 176 2.39 8.04 3.17
CA ALA A 176 2.70 7.15 4.29
C ALA A 176 3.60 7.82 5.33
N ARG A 177 3.68 7.16 6.48
CA ARG A 177 4.74 7.33 7.48
C ARG A 177 5.37 5.95 7.77
N PRO A 178 6.43 5.85 8.60
CA PRO A 178 7.03 4.55 8.90
C PRO A 178 5.98 3.53 9.33
N GLY A 179 5.82 2.47 8.55
CA GLY A 179 4.90 1.37 8.84
C GLY A 179 3.40 1.70 8.77
N GLN A 180 2.95 2.84 8.25
CA GLN A 180 1.51 3.10 8.14
C GLN A 180 1.13 3.90 6.89
N LEU A 181 0.14 3.37 6.17
CA LEU A 181 -0.56 4.07 5.09
C LEU A 181 -1.45 5.15 5.71
N LEU A 182 -1.29 6.39 5.26
CA LEU A 182 -2.13 7.52 5.67
C LEU A 182 -3.29 7.72 4.70
N ALA A 183 -2.99 7.67 3.39
CA ALA A 183 -3.99 7.65 2.33
C ALA A 183 -3.36 7.24 1.00
N SER A 184 -4.20 6.90 0.02
CA SER A 184 -3.80 6.70 -1.36
C SER A 184 -4.86 7.22 -2.34
N GLY A 185 -4.39 7.67 -3.49
CA GLY A 185 -5.21 7.92 -4.67
C GLY A 185 -4.80 6.92 -5.75
N VAL A 186 -5.78 6.21 -6.31
CA VAL A 186 -5.54 4.97 -7.06
C VAL A 186 -6.38 4.93 -8.32
N GLY A 187 -5.83 4.39 -9.41
CA GLY A 187 -6.55 4.18 -10.67
C GLY A 187 -6.87 5.46 -11.45
N GLN A 188 -6.20 6.57 -11.16
CA GLN A 188 -6.51 7.86 -11.79
C GLN A 188 -5.81 8.01 -13.15
N THR A 189 -6.48 8.69 -14.08
CA THR A 189 -5.92 9.06 -15.38
C THR A 189 -4.82 10.11 -15.27
N SER A 190 -4.84 10.92 -14.21
CA SER A 190 -3.83 11.92 -13.86
C SER A 190 -3.25 11.68 -12.47
N ARG A 191 -1.93 11.84 -12.33
CA ARG A 191 -1.26 11.72 -11.02
C ARG A 191 -1.53 12.88 -10.08
N VAL A 192 -1.78 14.06 -10.63
CA VAL A 192 -2.24 15.21 -9.85
C VAL A 192 -3.59 14.90 -9.21
N ASP A 193 -4.49 14.22 -9.93
CA ASP A 193 -5.80 13.83 -9.38
C ASP A 193 -5.66 12.73 -8.33
N ALA A 194 -4.76 11.76 -8.54
CA ALA A 194 -4.42 10.77 -7.51
C ALA A 194 -3.87 11.43 -6.24
N LEU A 195 -2.94 12.38 -6.38
CA LEU A 195 -2.38 13.12 -5.25
C LEU A 195 -3.45 13.92 -4.50
N ARG A 196 -4.28 14.69 -5.21
CA ARG A 196 -5.36 15.48 -4.62
C ARG A 196 -6.35 14.60 -3.87
N GLN A 197 -6.75 13.48 -4.47
CA GLN A 197 -7.61 12.50 -3.82
C GLN A 197 -6.97 11.95 -2.54
N ALA A 198 -5.68 11.61 -2.57
CA ALA A 198 -4.97 11.10 -1.39
C ALA A 198 -4.94 12.15 -0.26
N ILE A 199 -4.62 13.41 -0.58
CA ILE A 199 -4.57 14.52 0.39
C ILE A 199 -5.94 14.78 1.01
N GLU A 200 -6.99 14.90 0.20
CA GLU A 200 -8.36 15.12 0.68
C GLU A 200 -8.82 13.99 1.58
N LYS A 201 -8.49 12.74 1.22
CA LYS A 201 -8.84 11.55 1.97
C LYS A 201 -8.10 11.46 3.31
N ALA A 202 -6.79 11.75 3.33
CA ALA A 202 -6.02 11.84 4.56
C ALA A 202 -6.63 12.86 5.53
N ALA A 203 -6.95 14.05 5.04
CA ALA A 203 -7.59 15.10 5.85
C ALA A 203 -8.98 14.68 6.37
N SER A 204 -9.78 14.02 5.54
CA SER A 204 -11.13 13.56 5.91
C SER A 204 -11.12 12.51 7.04
N PHE A 205 -10.04 11.75 7.16
CA PHE A 205 -9.84 10.78 8.24
C PHE A 205 -8.91 11.27 9.36
N GLY A 206 -8.61 12.57 9.38
CA GLY A 206 -7.90 13.22 10.49
C GLY A 206 -6.39 13.00 10.51
N PHE A 207 -5.78 12.61 9.39
CA PHE A 207 -4.33 12.54 9.29
C PHE A 207 -3.73 13.91 8.99
N ASP A 208 -2.74 14.29 9.80
CA ASP A 208 -1.79 15.35 9.46
C ASP A 208 -0.69 14.74 8.57
N LEU A 209 -0.46 15.36 7.42
CA LEU A 209 0.54 14.94 6.44
C LEU A 209 1.91 15.58 6.66
N LYS A 210 2.08 16.44 7.69
CA LYS A 210 3.39 16.99 8.06
C LYS A 210 4.37 15.88 8.41
N GLY A 211 5.47 15.80 7.64
CA GLY A 211 6.49 14.77 7.81
C GLY A 211 6.14 13.43 7.15
N ALA A 212 5.03 13.35 6.42
CA ALA A 212 4.72 12.19 5.60
C ALA A 212 5.68 12.09 4.40
N VAL A 213 5.69 10.92 3.77
CA VAL A 213 6.38 10.66 2.51
C VAL A 213 5.39 10.31 1.41
N MET A 214 5.82 10.45 0.16
CA MET A 214 5.04 10.14 -1.02
C MET A 214 5.75 9.09 -1.90
N ALA A 215 5.02 8.08 -2.37
CA ALA A 215 5.48 7.18 -3.42
C ALA A 215 4.60 7.31 -4.67
N SER A 216 5.23 7.25 -5.84
CA SER A 216 4.58 7.24 -7.15
C SER A 216 5.05 6.05 -7.97
N ASP A 217 4.13 5.33 -8.59
CA ASP A 217 4.41 4.13 -9.39
C ASP A 217 5.14 4.47 -10.71
N ALA A 218 5.01 5.73 -11.16
CA ALA A 218 5.58 6.25 -12.39
C ALA A 218 6.23 7.64 -12.20
N PHE A 219 7.06 8.03 -13.16
CA PHE A 219 7.88 9.24 -13.08
C PHE A 219 7.08 10.53 -13.19
N PHE A 220 7.41 11.61 -12.49
CA PHE A 220 6.70 12.90 -12.62
C PHE A 220 6.99 13.60 -13.96
N PRO A 221 5.97 13.94 -14.78
CA PRO A 221 6.17 14.62 -16.06
C PRO A 221 6.39 16.13 -15.88
N PHE A 222 5.94 16.68 -14.75
CA PHE A 222 5.96 18.09 -14.36
C PHE A 222 6.16 18.19 -12.83
N PRO A 223 6.61 19.34 -12.30
CA PRO A 223 6.85 19.52 -10.87
C PRO A 223 5.57 19.67 -10.02
N ASP A 224 4.40 19.81 -10.65
CA ASP A 224 3.12 20.05 -9.98
C ASP A 224 2.82 19.08 -8.84
N CYS A 225 3.10 17.79 -9.01
CA CYS A 225 2.88 16.78 -7.99
C CYS A 225 3.76 17.01 -6.76
N VAL A 226 5.05 17.37 -6.94
CA VAL A 226 5.94 17.61 -5.80
C VAL A 226 5.64 18.94 -5.11
N GLU A 227 5.21 19.95 -5.87
CA GLU A 227 4.77 21.23 -5.31
C GLU A 227 3.52 21.08 -4.43
N ILE A 228 2.49 20.39 -4.94
CA ILE A 228 1.26 20.09 -4.18
C ILE A 228 1.57 19.24 -2.95
N ALA A 229 2.45 18.24 -3.07
CA ALA A 229 2.82 17.38 -1.94
C ALA A 229 3.55 18.17 -0.84
N ALA A 230 4.45 19.09 -1.22
CA ALA A 230 5.14 19.96 -0.28
C ALA A 230 4.18 20.86 0.51
N GLU A 231 3.20 21.45 -0.18
CA GLU A 231 2.15 22.28 0.44
C GLU A 231 1.32 21.48 1.46
N ALA A 232 1.10 20.19 1.21
CA ALA A 232 0.43 19.28 2.13
C ALA A 232 1.33 18.83 3.31
N GLY A 233 2.63 19.15 3.30
CA GLY A 233 3.56 18.83 4.39
C GLY A 233 4.42 17.58 4.18
N VAL A 234 4.37 16.97 2.98
CA VAL A 234 5.24 15.84 2.62
C VAL A 234 6.70 16.29 2.59
N ARG A 235 7.62 15.44 3.08
CA ARG A 235 9.05 15.75 3.20
C ARG A 235 9.97 14.94 2.30
N ALA A 236 9.56 13.75 1.89
CA ALA A 236 10.33 12.93 0.98
C ALA A 236 9.46 12.27 -0.08
N VAL A 237 10.02 12.04 -1.26
CA VAL A 237 9.34 11.37 -2.37
C VAL A 237 10.21 10.30 -3.02
N VAL A 238 9.60 9.16 -3.37
CA VAL A 238 10.19 8.11 -4.19
C VAL A 238 9.42 7.99 -5.51
N GLN A 239 10.17 7.94 -6.61
CA GLN A 239 9.64 7.71 -7.95
C GLN A 239 10.69 6.99 -8.82
N PRO A 240 10.32 6.37 -9.96
CA PRO A 240 11.29 5.72 -10.83
C PRO A 240 12.29 6.69 -11.48
N GLY A 241 11.87 7.90 -11.83
CA GLY A 241 12.59 8.74 -12.79
C GLY A 241 12.49 8.21 -14.23
N GLY A 242 13.16 8.87 -15.15
CA GLY A 242 13.12 8.61 -16.60
C GLY A 242 12.29 9.64 -17.39
N SER A 243 11.84 10.73 -16.77
CA SER A 243 11.26 11.85 -17.50
C SER A 243 12.35 12.65 -18.20
N ILE A 244 12.06 13.17 -19.39
CA ILE A 244 12.91 14.21 -20.02
C ILE A 244 12.99 15.46 -19.13
N LYS A 245 12.00 15.64 -18.25
CA LYS A 245 11.85 16.77 -17.32
C LYS A 245 12.05 16.38 -15.85
N ASP A 246 12.80 15.31 -15.57
CA ASP A 246 13.07 14.93 -14.17
C ASP A 246 13.69 16.09 -13.37
N GLN A 247 14.58 16.86 -14.02
CA GLN A 247 15.25 17.98 -13.39
C GLN A 247 14.27 19.04 -12.85
N ASP A 248 13.16 19.30 -13.55
CA ASP A 248 12.16 20.29 -13.10
C ASP A 248 11.57 19.90 -11.74
N SER A 249 11.33 18.59 -11.52
CA SER A 249 10.79 18.08 -10.25
C SER A 249 11.86 18.01 -9.16
N ILE A 250 13.11 17.70 -9.52
CA ILE A 250 14.25 17.71 -8.59
C ILE A 250 14.51 19.13 -8.08
N ASP A 251 14.52 20.12 -8.98
CA ASP A 251 14.72 21.53 -8.63
C ASP A 251 13.58 22.06 -7.76
N ALA A 252 12.33 21.65 -8.04
CA ALA A 252 11.19 21.97 -7.18
C ALA A 252 11.35 21.38 -5.77
N CYS A 253 11.75 20.10 -5.65
CA CYS A 253 12.04 19.50 -4.35
C CYS A 253 13.15 20.24 -3.59
N ASN A 254 14.26 20.60 -4.26
CA ASN A 254 15.35 21.38 -3.65
C ASN A 254 14.85 22.73 -3.13
N ARG A 255 14.09 23.47 -3.95
CA ARG A 255 13.50 24.76 -3.56
C ARG A 255 12.57 24.64 -2.35
N LEU A 256 11.87 23.52 -2.21
CA LEU A 256 10.89 23.27 -1.16
C LEU A 256 11.47 22.55 0.06
N GLY A 257 12.77 22.19 0.03
CA GLY A 257 13.42 21.43 1.10
C GLY A 257 12.86 20.01 1.25
N MET A 258 12.46 19.37 0.14
CA MET A 258 12.06 17.97 0.10
C MET A 258 13.20 17.09 -0.40
N ALA A 259 13.30 15.88 0.16
CA ALA A 259 14.16 14.85 -0.40
C ALA A 259 13.46 14.12 -1.57
N MET A 260 14.20 13.80 -2.63
CA MET A 260 13.75 12.90 -3.69
C MET A 260 14.76 11.78 -3.88
N VAL A 261 14.24 10.55 -3.95
CA VAL A 261 15.00 9.37 -4.36
C VAL A 261 14.43 8.76 -5.64
N LEU A 262 15.33 8.31 -6.51
CA LEU A 262 14.97 7.59 -7.73
C LEU A 262 15.28 6.10 -7.60
N THR A 263 14.35 5.26 -8.06
CA THR A 263 14.51 3.79 -8.06
C THR A 263 14.98 3.23 -9.41
N GLY A 264 14.68 3.91 -10.52
CA GLY A 264 14.91 3.40 -11.87
C GLY A 264 13.92 2.32 -12.33
N VAL A 265 12.92 1.97 -11.51
CA VAL A 265 12.01 0.85 -11.76
C VAL A 265 10.57 1.28 -11.63
N ARG A 266 9.79 1.06 -12.69
CA ARG A 266 8.39 1.47 -12.79
C ARG A 266 7.45 0.30 -12.55
N HIS A 267 6.63 0.38 -11.50
CA HIS A 267 5.64 -0.65 -11.14
C HIS A 267 4.23 -0.32 -11.66
N PHE A 268 4.06 -0.22 -12.98
CA PHE A 268 2.76 0.13 -13.58
C PHE A 268 1.78 -1.06 -13.57
N LYS A 269 0.53 -0.84 -13.15
CA LYS A 269 -0.51 -1.86 -13.03
C LYS A 269 -1.87 -1.38 -13.54
N HIS A 270 -2.39 -2.02 -14.58
CA HIS A 270 -3.78 -1.83 -15.05
C HIS A 270 -4.79 -2.59 -14.20
#